data_AF-A0A2N7NCH7-F1
#
_entry.id   AF-A0A2N7NCH7-F1
#
_cell.length_a   1.000
_cell.length_b   1.000
_cell.length_c   1.000
_cell.angle_alpha   90.00
_cell.angle_beta   90.00
_cell.angle_gamma   90.00
#
_symmetry.space_group_name_H-M   'P 1'
#
loop_
_entity.id
_entity.type
_entity.pdbx_description
1 polymer ?
#
loop_
_entity_poly.entity_id
_entity_poly.type
_entity_poly.pdbx_seq_one_letter_code
_entity_poly.pdbx_strand_id
1 'polypeptide(L)'
;MDIVVKNNSAIIHRESKTFRNKDQLIFPYNSRSVSAGFQRVRNELGIEDLRYHDLRREGASQLFGKGYSIEEVAQVTGHRYLNILWQVYTQSFPANLHKKSLND
;
A
#
# COMPACT_ATOMS: atom_id res chain seq x y z
N MET A 1 -0.59 8.15 18.79
CA MET A 1 -1.45 6.99 18.45
C MET A 1 -0.49 5.88 18.13
N ASP A 2 -0.23 4.98 19.07
CA ASP A 2 0.89 4.04 18.93
C ASP A 2 0.56 2.99 17.88
N ILE A 3 1.31 2.99 16.77
CA ILE A 3 1.28 1.89 15.80
C ILE A 3 1.97 0.69 16.46
N VAL A 4 1.22 -0.06 17.26
CA VAL A 4 1.65 -1.38 17.70
C VAL A 4 1.63 -2.27 16.47
N VAL A 5 2.78 -2.44 15.82
CA VAL A 5 3.01 -3.54 14.89
C VAL A 5 2.95 -4.81 15.74
N LYS A 6 1.74 -5.32 15.95
CA LYS A 6 1.54 -6.61 16.60
C LYS A 6 2.27 -7.64 15.74
N ASN A 7 3.29 -8.26 16.31
CA ASN A 7 3.97 -9.42 15.76
C ASN A 7 2.98 -10.59 15.69
N ASN A 8 2.03 -10.54 14.75
CA ASN A 8 1.08 -11.61 14.47
C ASN A 8 1.77 -12.64 13.58
N SER A 9 2.77 -13.32 14.15
CA SER A 9 3.53 -14.40 13.53
C SER A 9 2.64 -15.48 12.89
N ALA A 10 1.44 -15.71 13.44
CA ALA A 10 0.45 -16.63 12.88
C ALA A 10 -0.11 -16.22 11.51
N ILE A 11 -0.26 -14.91 11.24
CA ILE A 11 -0.73 -14.37 9.94
C ILE A 11 0.40 -14.48 8.92
N ILE A 12 1.61 -14.04 9.31
CA ILE A 12 2.80 -14.05 8.44
C ILE A 12 3.17 -15.49 8.04
N HIS A 13 3.05 -16.46 8.96
CA HIS A 13 3.37 -17.85 8.69
C HIS A 13 2.45 -18.46 7.61
N ARG A 14 1.16 -18.13 7.65
CA ARG A 14 0.15 -18.56 6.66
C ARG A 14 0.20 -17.81 5.34
N GLU A 15 1.13 -16.88 5.17
CA GLU A 15 1.35 -16.18 3.89
C GLU A 15 2.79 -16.39 3.37
N SER A 16 3.56 -17.25 4.04
CA SER A 16 4.95 -17.54 3.68
C SER A 16 5.02 -18.39 2.41
N LYS A 17 5.96 -18.08 1.50
CA LYS A 17 6.12 -18.83 0.23
C LYS A 17 6.44 -20.32 0.42
N THR A 18 6.90 -20.70 1.60
CA THR A 18 7.25 -22.07 1.99
C THR A 18 6.10 -22.81 2.68
N PHE A 19 4.95 -22.16 2.86
CA PHE A 19 3.79 -22.78 3.49
C PHE A 19 3.23 -23.88 2.60
N ARG A 20 3.23 -25.11 3.13
CA ARG A 20 2.92 -26.33 2.35
C ARG A 20 1.43 -26.50 2.08
N ASN A 21 0.56 -26.08 3.00
CA ASN A 21 -0.88 -26.28 2.88
C ASN A 21 -1.55 -25.01 2.31
N LYS A 22 -1.70 -24.96 0.99
CA LYS A 22 -2.23 -23.77 0.31
C LYS A 22 -3.69 -23.46 0.68
N ASP A 23 -4.45 -24.45 1.14
CA ASP A 23 -5.85 -24.28 1.54
C ASP A 23 -5.99 -23.61 2.91
N GLN A 24 -4.89 -23.48 3.66
CA GLN A 24 -4.83 -22.78 4.95
C GLN A 24 -4.25 -21.36 4.84
N LEU A 25 -3.94 -20.89 3.63
CA LEU A 25 -3.59 -19.49 3.40
C LEU A 25 -4.80 -18.60 3.69
N ILE A 26 -4.58 -17.36 4.13
CA ILE A 26 -5.69 -16.40 4.29
C ILE A 26 -6.23 -16.04 2.92
N PHE A 27 -5.33 -15.93 1.93
CA PHE A 27 -5.66 -15.78 0.52
C PHE A 27 -5.20 -17.01 -0.28
N PRO A 28 -6.04 -18.03 -0.45
CA PRO A 28 -5.69 -19.28 -1.14
C PRO A 28 -5.74 -19.11 -2.68
N TYR A 29 -5.19 -18.01 -3.20
CA TYR A 29 -5.24 -17.68 -4.62
C TYR A 29 -3.84 -17.60 -5.24
N ASN A 30 -3.74 -17.99 -6.50
CA ASN A 30 -2.54 -17.77 -7.29
C ASN A 30 -2.41 -16.27 -7.62
N SER A 31 -1.28 -15.66 -7.28
CA SER A 31 -1.03 -14.23 -7.53
C SER A 31 -1.14 -13.82 -9.00
N ARG A 32 -0.77 -14.70 -9.95
CA ARG A 32 -0.95 -14.44 -11.38
C ARG A 32 -2.43 -14.39 -11.75
N SER A 33 -3.25 -15.27 -11.17
CA SER A 33 -4.69 -15.30 -11.41
C SER A 33 -5.38 -14.04 -10.88
N VAL A 34 -4.95 -13.51 -9.73
CA VAL A 34 -5.46 -12.24 -9.17
C VAL A 34 -5.16 -11.09 -10.12
N SER A 35 -3.90 -10.94 -10.55
CA SER A 35 -3.50 -9.89 -11.49
C SER A 35 -4.26 -9.99 -12.81
N ALA A 36 -4.45 -11.20 -13.35
CA ALA A 36 -5.20 -11.42 -14.57
C ALA A 36 -6.70 -11.11 -14.39
N GLY A 37 -7.29 -11.48 -13.26
CA GLY A 37 -8.68 -11.16 -12.92
C GLY A 37 -8.91 -9.65 -12.84
N PHE A 38 -8.03 -8.93 -12.16
CA PHE A 38 -8.08 -7.47 -12.09
C PHE A 38 -8.04 -6.83 -13.49
N GLN A 39 -7.10 -7.27 -14.34
CA GLN A 39 -6.98 -6.74 -15.70
C GLN A 39 -8.24 -7.00 -16.53
N ARG A 40 -8.87 -8.18 -16.42
CA ARG A 40 -10.12 -8.49 -17.12
C ARG A 40 -11.23 -7.52 -16.73
N VAL A 41 -11.49 -7.38 -15.42
CA VAL A 41 -12.55 -6.49 -14.91
C VAL A 41 -12.29 -5.03 -15.28
N ARG A 42 -11.04 -4.55 -15.12
CA ARG A 42 -10.65 -3.20 -15.52
C ARG A 42 -10.93 -2.95 -17.01
N ASN A 43 -10.56 -3.90 -17.88
CA ASN A 43 -10.76 -3.78 -19.32
C ASN A 43 -12.25 -3.82 -19.70
N GLU A 44 -13.02 -4.69 -19.05
CA GLU A 44 -14.48 -4.78 -19.25
C GLU A 44 -15.19 -3.47 -18.89
N LEU A 45 -14.72 -2.77 -17.85
CA LEU A 45 -15.21 -1.46 -17.45
C LEU A 45 -14.65 -0.30 -18.28
N GLY A 46 -13.75 -0.56 -19.24
CA GLY A 46 -13.14 0.47 -20.08
C GLY A 46 -12.24 1.46 -19.33
N ILE A 47 -11.68 1.07 -18.17
CA ILE A 47 -10.85 1.97 -17.38
C ILE A 47 -9.42 1.99 -17.94
N GLU A 48 -9.01 3.15 -18.43
CA GLU A 48 -7.67 3.39 -18.95
C GLU A 48 -6.69 3.81 -17.84
N ASP A 49 -5.40 3.55 -18.07
CA ASP A 49 -4.26 3.91 -17.20
C ASP A 49 -4.30 3.42 -15.73
N LEU A 50 -5.26 2.58 -15.35
CA LEU A 50 -5.30 1.97 -14.01
C LEU A 50 -4.43 0.70 -13.95
N ARG A 51 -3.46 0.65 -13.05
CA ARG A 51 -2.60 -0.51 -12.79
C ARG A 51 -2.89 -1.12 -11.42
N TYR A 52 -2.61 -2.41 -11.27
CA TYR A 52 -2.86 -3.12 -10.00
C TYR A 52 -2.06 -2.52 -8.82
N HIS A 53 -0.87 -1.98 -9.06
CA HIS A 53 -0.06 -1.34 -8.02
C HIS A 53 -0.60 0.02 -7.58
N ASP A 54 -1.49 0.65 -8.36
CA ASP A 54 -2.12 1.90 -7.96
C ASP A 54 -3.03 1.73 -6.76
N LEU A 55 -3.55 0.52 -6.52
CA LEU A 55 -4.28 0.20 -5.29
C LEU A 55 -3.42 0.41 -4.04
N ARG A 56 -2.12 0.07 -4.11
CA ARG A 56 -1.18 0.32 -3.00
C ARG A 56 -0.91 1.81 -2.85
N ARG A 57 -0.81 2.54 -3.96
CA ARG A 57 -0.61 3.99 -3.97
C ARG A 57 -1.82 4.70 -3.35
N GLU A 58 -3.02 4.29 -3.72
CA GLU A 58 -4.27 4.82 -3.18
C GLU A 58 -4.40 4.57 -1.67
N GLY A 59 -4.03 3.38 -1.20
CA GLY A 59 -3.94 3.10 0.24
C GLY A 59 -2.99 4.05 0.98
N ALA A 60 -1.83 4.37 0.39
CA ALA A 60 -0.91 5.35 0.96
C ALA A 60 -1.51 6.77 0.95
N SER A 61 -2.14 7.18 -0.15
CA SER A 61 -2.85 8.47 -0.27
C SER A 61 -3.92 8.64 0.82
N GLN A 62 -4.71 7.60 1.08
CA GLN A 62 -5.72 7.63 2.14
C GLN A 62 -5.13 7.78 3.54
N LEU A 63 -3.98 7.16 3.81
CA LEU A 63 -3.30 7.33 5.10
C LEU A 63 -2.79 8.77 5.25
N PHE A 64 -2.21 9.36 4.20
CA PHE A 64 -1.84 10.78 4.23
C PHE A 64 -3.06 11.70 4.43
N GLY A 65 -4.17 11.43 3.75
CA GLY A 65 -5.43 12.16 3.94
C GLY A 65 -6.00 12.06 5.36
N LYS A 66 -5.67 10.99 6.09
CA LYS A 66 -6.01 10.82 7.51
C LYS A 66 -5.01 11.46 8.47
N GLY A 67 -3.97 12.13 7.96
CA GLY A 67 -2.99 12.86 8.77
C GLY A 67 -1.81 12.03 9.29
N TYR A 68 -1.60 10.81 8.78
CA TYR A 68 -0.43 10.00 9.15
C TYR A 68 0.86 10.62 8.60
N SER A 69 1.95 10.50 9.37
CA SER A 69 3.28 10.95 8.95
C SER A 69 3.86 10.03 7.86
N ILE A 70 4.86 10.51 7.12
CA ILE A 70 5.50 9.71 6.07
C ILE A 70 6.17 8.43 6.61
N GLU A 71 6.71 8.49 7.82
CA GLU A 71 7.31 7.35 8.51
C GLU A 71 6.26 6.31 8.90
N GLU A 72 5.12 6.76 9.44
CA GLU A 72 3.99 5.89 9.79
C GLU A 72 3.41 5.21 8.55
N VAL A 73 3.21 5.98 7.47
CA VAL A 73 2.76 5.45 6.19
C VAL A 73 3.76 4.42 5.66
N ALA A 74 5.06 4.67 5.74
CA ALA A 74 6.10 3.73 5.31
C ALA A 74 6.06 2.42 6.07
N GLN A 75 5.83 2.46 7.37
CA GLN A 75 5.72 1.27 8.22
C GLN A 75 4.51 0.42 7.84
N VAL A 76 3.33 1.04 7.70
CA VAL A 76 2.08 0.35 7.34
C VAL A 76 2.15 -0.20 5.91
N THR A 77 2.68 0.60 4.98
CA THR A 77 2.80 0.22 3.57
C THR A 77 4.10 -0.52 3.26
N GLY A 78 4.87 -0.97 4.26
CA GLY A 78 6.08 -1.78 4.08
C GLY A 78 7.13 -1.22 3.10
N HIS A 79 7.23 0.10 2.97
CA HIS A 79 8.22 0.74 2.10
C HIS A 79 9.58 0.82 2.80
N ARG A 80 10.61 0.18 2.24
CA ARG A 80 12.00 0.30 2.72
C ARG A 80 12.64 1.64 2.35
N TYR A 81 12.19 2.24 1.24
CA TYR A 81 12.68 3.51 0.75
C TYR A 81 11.52 4.51 0.64
N LEU A 82 11.71 5.68 1.23
CA LEU A 82 10.68 6.72 1.33
C LEU A 82 10.44 7.48 0.02
N ASN A 83 11.34 7.36 -0.96
CA ASN A 83 11.28 8.08 -2.24
C ASN A 83 9.94 7.90 -2.97
N ILE A 84 9.39 6.68 -2.98
CA ILE A 84 8.08 6.40 -3.60
C ILE A 84 6.95 7.12 -2.85
N LEU A 85 7.02 7.15 -1.52
CA LEU A 85 6.01 7.83 -0.68
C LEU A 85 6.11 9.35 -0.77
N TRP A 86 7.32 9.89 -0.90
CA TRP A 86 7.53 11.31 -1.17
C TRP A 86 6.85 11.76 -2.46
N GLN A 87 6.91 10.94 -3.52
CA GLN A 87 6.21 11.24 -4.77
C GLN A 87 4.69 11.30 -4.57
N VAL A 88 4.12 10.36 -3.81
CA VAL A 88 2.68 10.36 -3.48
C VAL A 88 2.32 11.59 -2.65
N TYR A 89 3.04 11.84 -1.56
CA TYR A 89 2.80 12.95 -0.64
C TYR A 89 2.85 14.31 -1.35
N THR A 90 3.86 14.52 -2.19
CA THR A 90 4.07 15.79 -2.89
C THR A 90 2.99 16.05 -3.95
N GLN A 91 2.55 15.00 -4.66
CA GLN A 91 1.50 15.10 -5.66
C GLN A 91 0.12 15.35 -5.02
N SER A 92 -0.15 14.74 -3.87
CA SER A 92 -1.43 14.89 -3.16
C SER A 92 -1.53 16.19 -2.35
N PHE A 93 -0.42 16.75 -1.89
CA PHE A 93 -0.40 17.94 -1.03
C PHE A 93 0.65 18.98 -1.46
N PRO A 94 0.58 19.54 -2.69
CA PRO A 94 1.56 20.51 -3.17
C PRO A 94 1.65 21.77 -2.29
N ALA A 95 0.52 22.18 -1.67
CA ALA A 95 0.47 23.32 -0.76
C ALA A 95 1.27 23.14 0.55
N ASN A 96 1.56 21.90 0.96
CA ASN A 96 2.32 21.63 2.18
C ASN A 96 3.84 21.76 1.98
N LEU A 97 4.33 21.89 0.74
CA LEU A 97 5.73 22.20 0.45
C LEU A 97 6.15 23.57 1.01
N HIS A 98 5.21 24.53 1.04
CA HIS A 98 5.48 25.93 1.40
C HIS A 98 5.29 26.25 2.89
N LYS A 99 4.82 25.31 3.71
CA LYS A 99 4.57 25.56 5.15
C LYS A 99 5.79 25.30 6.05
N LYS A 100 6.88 24.75 5.51
CA LYS A 100 8.07 24.40 6.31
C LYS A 100 9.09 25.56 6.47
N SER A 101 8.83 26.73 5.88
CA SER A 101 9.73 27.90 5.94
C SER A 101 9.24 29.04 6.86
N LEU A 102 8.31 28.77 7.79
CA LEU A 102 7.86 29.76 8.77
C LEU A 102 7.87 29.11 10.15
N ASN A 103 9.07 28.97 10.70
CA ASN A 103 9.37 28.91 12.13
C ASN A 103 10.89 29.11 12.22
N ASP A 104 11.31 30.37 12.07
CA ASP A 104 12.53 30.90 12.69
C ASP A 104 12.35 30.95 14.21
#